data_AF-A0A3D5M6P4-F1
#
_entry.id   AF-A0A3D5M6P4-F1
#
_cell.length_a   1.000
_cell.length_b   1.000
_cell.length_c   1.000
_cell.angle_alpha   90.00
_cell.angle_beta   90.00
_cell.angle_gamma   90.00
#
_symmetry.space_group_name_H-M   'P 1'
#
loop_
_entity.id
_entity.type
_entity.pdbx_description
1 polymer ?
#
loop_
_entity_poly.entity_id
_entity_poly.type
_entity_poly.pdbx_seq_one_letter_code
_entity_poly.pdbx_strand_id
1 'polypeptide(L)'
;MSAKTASASNTSASKPPKGGSLSSIVETAYSNNSTLKEIQDLNVIDLMMIGALSARMSLKEVLKTWDLFKTQFVDWNEFRISSAAELADTFPKADDPLKLAIQLKEMLTSIFHIRHQVSLEFLRENTLVETREFFKRSPDVPDLSKLIILAVVKEQSVVPLENWAQGGLVRSGLLSGTKTSPQRQKDLFEELGDIPLVHAVLALHDEARNYPDPAIEIARKKKAEAEKKAAKKAAEAARKEAARIAAEEKKAIEAEKKRVAAEKKKIEAEKKKAAAVKKAAALAKKKVADAARKKVAAEKKKIAAAKKKEAAAKKKVAKKE
;
A
#
# COMPACT_ATOMS: atom_id res chain seq x y z
N MET A 1 57.16 -59.23 9.85
CA MET A 1 56.94 -57.81 9.55
C MET A 1 55.56 -57.74 8.87
N SER A 2 54.42 -57.81 9.58
CA SER A 2 53.74 -56.70 10.30
C SER A 2 53.70 -55.42 9.45
N ALA A 3 52.57 -54.85 9.00
CA ALA A 3 51.28 -54.58 9.65
C ALA A 3 50.12 -54.76 8.64
N LYS A 4 48.91 -55.25 8.96
CA LYS A 4 47.90 -54.92 9.99
C LYS A 4 47.24 -53.53 9.83
N THR A 5 46.08 -53.57 9.16
CA THR A 5 44.81 -52.84 9.38
C THR A 5 44.78 -51.30 9.45
N ALA A 6 43.91 -50.71 8.62
CA ALA A 6 42.84 -49.82 9.08
C ALA A 6 41.67 -49.82 8.09
N SER A 7 40.66 -50.62 8.41
CA SER A 7 39.28 -50.44 7.94
C SER A 7 38.75 -49.18 8.61
N ALA A 8 38.39 -48.16 7.84
CA ALA A 8 37.62 -47.03 8.33
C ALA A 8 36.14 -47.27 7.98
N SER A 9 35.51 -48.09 8.82
CA SER A 9 34.06 -48.18 8.92
C SER A 9 33.48 -46.90 9.55
N ASN A 10 32.25 -46.58 9.16
CA ASN A 10 31.29 -45.72 9.86
C ASN A 10 31.55 -44.21 9.82
N THR A 11 31.27 -43.60 8.66
CA THR A 11 30.55 -42.32 8.69
C THR A 11 29.08 -42.63 8.98
N SER A 12 28.72 -42.41 10.24
CA SER A 12 27.37 -42.46 10.77
C SER A 12 26.36 -41.90 9.79
N ALA A 13 25.40 -42.73 9.37
CA ALA A 13 24.09 -42.28 8.92
C ALA A 13 23.52 -41.37 10.02
N SER A 14 23.67 -40.06 9.82
CA SER A 14 23.02 -39.06 10.64
C SER A 14 21.52 -39.31 10.53
N LYS A 15 20.88 -39.55 11.68
CA LYS A 15 19.43 -39.67 11.86
C LYS A 15 18.65 -38.85 10.80
N PRO A 16 17.68 -39.44 10.08
CA PRO A 16 16.81 -38.67 9.22
C PRO A 16 16.14 -37.58 10.07
N PRO A 17 16.04 -36.33 9.56
CA PRO A 17 15.31 -35.28 10.26
C PRO A 17 13.84 -35.68 10.39
N LYS A 18 13.10 -35.01 11.27
CA LYS A 18 11.67 -35.22 11.56
C LYS A 18 10.75 -34.87 10.36
N GLY A 19 11.02 -35.37 9.17
CA GLY A 19 10.07 -35.39 8.07
C GLY A 19 9.19 -36.62 8.24
N GLY A 20 7.88 -36.42 8.38
CA GLY A 20 6.95 -37.54 8.27
C GLY A 20 7.01 -38.18 6.87
N SER A 21 6.34 -39.31 6.66
CA SER A 21 6.21 -39.91 5.33
C SER A 21 5.63 -38.91 4.31
N LEU A 22 5.88 -39.11 3.01
CA LEU A 22 5.34 -38.22 1.96
C LEU A 22 3.79 -38.11 2.04
N SER A 23 3.11 -39.20 2.36
CA SER A 23 1.67 -39.22 2.62
C SER A 23 1.28 -38.39 3.84
N SER A 24 2.07 -38.41 4.92
CA SER A 24 1.78 -37.63 6.13
C SER A 24 1.84 -36.11 5.91
N ILE A 25 2.61 -35.65 4.92
CA ILE A 25 2.66 -34.22 4.53
C ILE A 25 1.31 -33.82 3.95
N VAL A 26 0.74 -34.65 3.08
CA VAL A 26 -0.57 -34.41 2.48
C VAL A 26 -1.67 -34.50 3.55
N GLU A 27 -1.59 -35.47 4.46
CA GLU A 27 -2.52 -35.57 5.60
C GLU A 27 -2.46 -34.35 6.51
N THR A 28 -1.24 -33.84 6.77
CA THR A 28 -1.02 -32.61 7.53
C THR A 28 -1.60 -31.42 6.78
N ALA A 29 -1.43 -31.35 5.45
CA ALA A 29 -2.00 -30.31 4.61
C ALA A 29 -3.53 -30.31 4.67
N TYR A 30 -4.17 -31.48 4.63
CA TYR A 30 -5.62 -31.62 4.81
C TYR A 30 -6.10 -31.21 6.20
N SER A 31 -5.32 -31.56 7.24
CA SER A 31 -5.68 -31.22 8.62
C SER A 31 -5.59 -29.71 8.88
N ASN A 32 -4.58 -29.06 8.29
CA ASN A 32 -4.36 -27.63 8.45
C ASN A 32 -5.22 -26.77 7.52
N ASN A 33 -5.69 -27.33 6.41
CA ASN A 33 -6.44 -26.61 5.40
C ASN A 33 -7.61 -27.45 4.87
N SER A 34 -8.79 -27.31 5.49
CA SER A 34 -9.98 -28.07 5.08
C SER A 34 -10.42 -27.77 3.65
N THR A 35 -10.23 -26.53 3.18
CA THR A 35 -10.63 -26.09 1.83
C THR A 35 -9.79 -26.70 0.71
N LEU A 36 -8.65 -27.34 1.03
CA LEU A 36 -7.89 -28.10 0.03
C LEU A 36 -8.74 -29.21 -0.58
N LYS A 37 -9.61 -29.86 0.22
CA LYS A 37 -10.49 -30.93 -0.27
C LYS A 37 -11.57 -30.43 -1.22
N GLU A 38 -11.85 -29.14 -1.24
CA GLU A 38 -12.84 -28.53 -2.13
C GLU A 38 -12.29 -28.27 -3.53
N ILE A 39 -10.96 -28.40 -3.71
CA ILE A 39 -10.30 -28.20 -5.00
C ILE A 39 -10.37 -29.49 -5.82
N GLN A 40 -11.51 -29.71 -6.46
CA GLN A 40 -11.75 -30.87 -7.32
C GLN A 40 -12.28 -30.43 -8.68
N ASP A 41 -12.18 -31.32 -9.66
CA ASP A 41 -12.79 -31.18 -10.99
C ASP A 41 -12.51 -29.84 -11.69
N LEU A 42 -11.29 -29.35 -11.49
CA LEU A 42 -10.85 -28.08 -12.08
C LEU A 42 -10.81 -28.16 -13.60
N ASN A 43 -11.29 -27.09 -14.23
CA ASN A 43 -11.09 -26.88 -15.65
C ASN A 43 -9.59 -26.57 -15.92
N VAL A 44 -9.16 -26.59 -17.18
CA VAL A 44 -7.74 -26.46 -17.54
C VAL A 44 -7.18 -25.08 -17.18
N ILE A 45 -7.99 -24.03 -17.28
CA ILE A 45 -7.57 -22.67 -16.95
C ILE A 45 -7.46 -22.48 -15.43
N ASP A 46 -8.31 -23.13 -14.65
CA ASP A 46 -8.26 -23.13 -13.19
C ASP A 46 -7.01 -23.84 -12.68
N LEU A 47 -6.67 -25.00 -13.27
CA LEU A 47 -5.42 -25.72 -13.00
C LEU A 47 -4.19 -24.83 -13.27
N MET A 48 -4.24 -24.06 -14.36
CA MET A 48 -3.19 -23.12 -14.72
C MET A 48 -3.05 -22.02 -13.66
N MET A 49 -4.16 -21.42 -13.23
CA MET A 49 -4.18 -20.35 -12.22
C MET A 49 -3.66 -20.85 -10.87
N ILE A 50 -4.12 -22.02 -10.40
CA ILE A 50 -3.63 -22.64 -9.17
C ILE A 50 -2.14 -22.93 -9.24
N GLY A 51 -1.64 -23.46 -10.37
CA GLY A 51 -0.22 -23.69 -10.57
C GLY A 51 0.61 -22.40 -10.45
N ALA A 52 0.11 -21.30 -11.01
CA ALA A 52 0.77 -20.01 -10.95
C ALA A 52 0.83 -19.46 -9.50
N LEU A 53 -0.28 -19.57 -8.77
CA LEU A 53 -0.35 -19.16 -7.36
C LEU A 53 0.59 -20.02 -6.50
N SER A 54 0.53 -21.35 -6.66
CA SER A 54 1.33 -22.31 -5.89
C SER A 54 2.84 -22.19 -6.11
N ALA A 55 3.27 -21.59 -7.23
CA ALA A 55 4.67 -21.25 -7.46
C ALA A 55 5.14 -20.06 -6.60
N ARG A 56 4.22 -19.15 -6.22
CA ARG A 56 4.55 -17.84 -5.64
C ARG A 56 4.09 -17.64 -4.20
N MET A 57 3.24 -18.50 -3.65
CA MET A 57 2.75 -18.36 -2.27
C MET A 57 2.60 -19.70 -1.56
N SER A 58 2.48 -19.65 -0.24
CA SER A 58 2.20 -20.83 0.60
C SER A 58 0.80 -21.36 0.37
N LEU A 59 0.58 -22.66 0.59
CA LEU A 59 -0.71 -23.34 0.40
C LEU A 59 -1.87 -22.58 1.03
N LYS A 60 -1.73 -22.18 2.31
CA LYS A 60 -2.77 -21.41 3.02
C LYS A 60 -3.20 -20.14 2.27
N GLU A 61 -2.25 -19.43 1.68
CA GLU A 61 -2.53 -18.20 0.94
C GLU A 61 -3.02 -18.49 -0.47
N VAL A 62 -2.60 -19.61 -1.10
CA VAL A 62 -3.20 -20.08 -2.36
C VAL A 62 -4.68 -20.31 -2.17
N LEU A 63 -5.07 -21.09 -1.16
CA LEU A 63 -6.47 -21.44 -0.91
C LEU A 63 -7.32 -20.20 -0.63
N LYS A 64 -6.83 -19.30 0.22
CA LYS A 64 -7.51 -18.03 0.49
C LYS A 64 -7.67 -17.17 -0.77
N THR A 65 -6.62 -17.08 -1.59
CA THR A 65 -6.65 -16.33 -2.85
C THR A 65 -7.60 -16.99 -3.85
N TRP A 66 -7.62 -18.33 -3.90
CA TRP A 66 -8.51 -19.09 -4.76
C TRP A 66 -9.98 -18.83 -4.43
N ASP A 67 -10.34 -18.78 -3.15
CA ASP A 67 -11.69 -18.43 -2.71
C ASP A 67 -12.04 -16.96 -3.02
N LEU A 68 -11.06 -16.05 -2.91
CA LEU A 68 -11.23 -14.66 -3.35
C LEU A 68 -11.47 -14.59 -4.86
N PHE A 69 -10.75 -15.35 -5.67
CA PHE A 69 -10.94 -15.36 -7.13
C PHE A 69 -12.34 -15.80 -7.51
N LYS A 70 -12.84 -16.89 -6.92
CA LYS A 70 -14.18 -17.42 -7.16
C LYS A 70 -15.32 -16.48 -6.71
N THR A 71 -15.04 -15.51 -5.84
CA THR A 71 -16.06 -14.61 -5.27
C THR A 71 -15.98 -13.19 -5.82
N GLN A 72 -14.79 -12.70 -6.18
CA GLN A 72 -14.58 -11.35 -6.67
C GLN A 72 -14.70 -11.23 -8.19
N PHE A 73 -14.48 -12.31 -8.93
CA PHE A 73 -14.55 -12.31 -10.39
C PHE A 73 -15.62 -13.28 -10.87
N VAL A 74 -16.43 -12.86 -11.83
CA VAL A 74 -17.44 -13.71 -12.48
C VAL A 74 -16.77 -14.73 -13.39
N ASP A 75 -15.74 -14.32 -14.13
CA ASP A 75 -14.97 -15.19 -15.01
C ASP A 75 -13.50 -14.70 -15.16
N TRP A 76 -12.68 -15.52 -15.82
CA TRP A 76 -11.28 -15.16 -16.12
C TRP A 76 -11.13 -14.04 -17.13
N ASN A 77 -12.18 -13.69 -17.88
CA ASN A 77 -12.15 -12.56 -18.78
C ASN A 77 -12.25 -11.23 -18.02
N GLU A 78 -13.06 -11.17 -16.95
CA GLU A 78 -13.08 -10.06 -16.00
C GLU A 78 -11.69 -9.87 -15.36
N PHE A 79 -11.11 -10.96 -14.85
CA PHE A 79 -9.75 -10.95 -14.29
C PHE A 79 -8.72 -10.37 -15.30
N ARG A 80 -8.82 -10.76 -16.58
CA ARG A 80 -7.92 -10.30 -17.64
C ARG A 80 -8.05 -8.78 -17.90
N ILE A 81 -9.25 -8.22 -17.83
CA ILE A 81 -9.46 -6.78 -18.12
C ILE A 81 -9.19 -5.88 -16.91
N SER A 82 -9.22 -6.41 -15.68
CA SER A 82 -8.86 -5.68 -14.46
C SER A 82 -7.44 -5.10 -14.50
N SER A 83 -7.18 -4.05 -13.70
CA SER A 83 -5.84 -3.46 -13.64
C SER A 83 -4.88 -4.36 -12.85
N ALA A 84 -3.59 -4.34 -13.19
CA ALA A 84 -2.60 -5.16 -12.49
C ALA A 84 -2.46 -4.78 -11.00
N ALA A 85 -2.76 -3.53 -10.64
CA ALA A 85 -2.77 -3.08 -9.26
C ALA A 85 -3.93 -3.70 -8.45
N GLU A 86 -5.15 -3.66 -9.00
CA GLU A 86 -6.32 -4.30 -8.36
C GLU A 86 -6.11 -5.80 -8.20
N LEU A 87 -5.55 -6.45 -9.23
CA LEU A 87 -5.23 -7.87 -9.16
C LEU A 87 -4.19 -8.15 -8.07
N ALA A 88 -3.12 -7.36 -7.98
CA ALA A 88 -2.10 -7.54 -6.95
C ALA A 88 -2.65 -7.43 -5.52
N ASP A 89 -3.68 -6.60 -5.30
CA ASP A 89 -4.34 -6.45 -4.00
C ASP A 89 -5.13 -7.69 -3.58
N THR A 90 -5.48 -8.59 -4.51
CA THR A 90 -6.17 -9.85 -4.21
C THR A 90 -5.25 -10.93 -3.65
N PHE A 91 -3.92 -10.83 -3.88
CA PHE A 91 -2.91 -11.75 -3.37
C PHE A 91 -1.68 -11.03 -2.79
N PRO A 92 -1.86 -10.22 -1.72
CA PRO A 92 -0.80 -9.35 -1.20
C PRO A 92 0.38 -10.11 -0.57
N LYS A 93 0.21 -11.42 -0.30
CA LYS A 93 1.26 -12.27 0.28
C LYS A 93 2.04 -13.11 -0.74
N ALA A 94 1.79 -12.93 -2.03
CA ALA A 94 2.59 -13.53 -3.08
C ALA A 94 4.03 -12.99 -3.06
N ASP A 95 4.99 -13.79 -3.52
CA ASP A 95 6.31 -13.28 -3.89
C ASP A 95 6.19 -12.37 -5.12
N ASP A 96 6.37 -11.07 -4.91
CA ASP A 96 6.17 -10.00 -5.90
C ASP A 96 4.75 -9.99 -6.52
N PRO A 97 3.72 -9.54 -5.77
CA PRO A 97 2.33 -9.58 -6.21
C PRO A 97 2.09 -8.84 -7.53
N LEU A 98 2.71 -7.67 -7.73
CA LEU A 98 2.52 -6.92 -8.97
C LEU A 98 3.06 -7.68 -10.18
N LYS A 99 4.23 -8.32 -10.05
CA LYS A 99 4.79 -9.14 -11.11
C LYS A 99 3.92 -10.35 -11.42
N LEU A 100 3.38 -11.02 -10.40
CA LEU A 100 2.45 -12.14 -10.58
C LEU A 100 1.17 -11.68 -11.30
N ALA A 101 0.60 -10.53 -10.92
CA ALA A 101 -0.58 -9.97 -11.57
C ALA A 101 -0.33 -9.67 -13.06
N ILE A 102 0.79 -9.04 -13.38
CA ILE A 102 1.19 -8.76 -14.77
C ILE A 102 1.33 -10.07 -15.55
N GLN A 103 2.06 -11.06 -15.01
CA GLN A 103 2.28 -12.34 -15.68
C GLN A 103 0.96 -13.07 -15.96
N LEU A 104 0.06 -13.12 -14.98
CA LEU A 104 -1.25 -13.77 -15.14
C LEU A 104 -2.10 -13.06 -16.20
N LYS A 105 -2.09 -11.72 -16.20
CA LYS A 105 -2.84 -10.92 -17.17
C LYS A 105 -2.29 -11.06 -18.59
N GLU A 106 -0.97 -11.00 -18.76
CA GLU A 106 -0.30 -11.19 -20.05
C GLU A 106 -0.63 -12.58 -20.61
N MET A 107 -0.53 -13.61 -19.77
CA MET A 107 -0.89 -14.98 -20.13
C MET A 107 -2.34 -15.11 -20.61
N LEU A 108 -3.32 -14.59 -19.85
CA LEU A 108 -4.74 -14.63 -20.24
C LEU A 108 -5.00 -13.82 -21.52
N THR A 109 -4.27 -12.72 -21.72
CA THR A 109 -4.34 -11.90 -22.93
C THR A 109 -3.79 -12.64 -24.14
N SER A 110 -2.65 -13.31 -24.00
CA SER A 110 -2.07 -14.16 -25.04
C SER A 110 -3.03 -15.29 -25.45
N ILE A 111 -3.66 -15.97 -24.48
CA ILE A 111 -4.68 -17.00 -24.74
C ILE A 111 -5.86 -16.41 -25.53
N PHE A 112 -6.38 -15.26 -25.08
CA PHE A 112 -7.49 -14.59 -25.74
C PHE A 112 -7.16 -14.17 -27.17
N HIS A 113 -5.96 -13.64 -27.44
CA HIS A 113 -5.55 -13.27 -28.80
C HIS A 113 -5.43 -14.47 -29.74
N ILE A 114 -4.96 -15.62 -29.26
CA ILE A 114 -4.78 -16.83 -30.08
C ILE A 114 -6.12 -17.52 -30.36
N ARG A 115 -7.05 -17.51 -29.40
CA ARG A 115 -8.26 -18.33 -29.44
C ARG A 115 -9.57 -17.54 -29.53
N HIS A 116 -9.52 -16.23 -29.38
CA HIS A 116 -10.69 -15.34 -29.21
C HIS A 116 -11.62 -15.74 -28.05
N GLN A 117 -11.10 -16.51 -27.09
CA GLN A 117 -11.80 -16.94 -25.87
C GLN A 117 -10.79 -17.18 -24.75
N VAL A 118 -11.20 -16.93 -23.51
CA VAL A 118 -10.37 -17.18 -22.31
C VAL A 118 -10.64 -18.61 -21.82
N SER A 119 -10.26 -19.60 -22.63
CA SER A 119 -10.45 -21.03 -22.32
C SER A 119 -9.31 -21.88 -22.87
N LEU A 120 -8.92 -22.88 -22.09
CA LEU A 120 -7.89 -23.87 -22.42
C LEU A 120 -8.45 -25.29 -22.57
N GLU A 121 -9.77 -25.48 -22.60
CA GLU A 121 -10.38 -26.82 -22.65
C GLU A 121 -10.01 -27.62 -23.90
N PHE A 122 -9.71 -26.95 -25.02
CA PHE A 122 -9.18 -27.60 -26.23
C PHE A 122 -7.89 -28.40 -25.94
N LEU A 123 -7.14 -28.05 -24.90
CA LEU A 123 -5.98 -28.81 -24.50
C LEU A 123 -6.34 -30.23 -24.07
N ARG A 124 -7.58 -30.55 -23.69
CA ARG A 124 -8.00 -31.95 -23.41
C ARG A 124 -8.00 -32.79 -24.68
N GLU A 125 -8.46 -32.23 -25.79
CA GLU A 125 -8.57 -32.89 -27.09
C GLU A 125 -7.21 -33.04 -27.79
N ASN A 126 -6.28 -32.11 -27.53
CA ASN A 126 -4.95 -32.14 -28.12
C ASN A 126 -4.15 -33.40 -27.72
N THR A 127 -3.26 -33.85 -28.61
CA THR A 127 -2.21 -34.81 -28.25
C THR A 127 -1.18 -34.18 -27.31
N LEU A 128 -0.42 -35.02 -26.60
CA LEU A 128 0.68 -34.56 -25.74
C LEU A 128 1.71 -33.70 -26.50
N VAL A 129 1.96 -34.00 -27.77
CA VAL A 129 2.90 -33.27 -28.63
C VAL A 129 2.35 -31.88 -28.94
N GLU A 130 1.08 -31.77 -29.33
CA GLU A 130 0.42 -30.49 -29.61
C GLU A 130 0.32 -29.62 -28.37
N THR A 131 0.01 -30.19 -27.20
CA THR A 131 0.00 -29.43 -25.93
C THR A 131 1.39 -28.88 -25.58
N ARG A 132 2.46 -29.66 -25.81
CA ARG A 132 3.84 -29.16 -25.60
C ARG A 132 4.20 -28.06 -26.60
N GLU A 133 3.79 -28.20 -27.84
CA GLU A 133 4.02 -27.18 -28.88
C GLU A 133 3.27 -25.88 -28.57
N PHE A 134 2.02 -25.98 -28.08
CA PHE A 134 1.27 -24.83 -27.59
C PHE A 134 2.02 -24.10 -26.47
N PHE A 135 2.55 -24.82 -25.47
CA PHE A 135 3.31 -24.20 -24.39
C PHE A 135 4.65 -23.61 -24.83
N LYS A 136 5.31 -24.16 -25.85
CA LYS A 136 6.50 -23.53 -26.44
C LYS A 136 6.19 -22.16 -27.07
N ARG A 137 5.01 -22.02 -27.67
CA ARG A 137 4.53 -20.76 -28.27
C ARG A 137 3.96 -19.77 -27.26
N SER A 138 3.75 -20.22 -26.02
CA SER A 138 3.19 -19.43 -24.92
C SER A 138 4.17 -19.36 -23.74
N PRO A 139 5.34 -18.70 -23.91
CA PRO A 139 6.39 -18.67 -22.88
C PRO A 139 5.92 -18.00 -21.58
N ASP A 140 4.93 -17.10 -21.66
CA ASP A 140 4.40 -16.33 -20.53
C ASP A 140 3.70 -17.20 -19.47
N VAL A 141 3.24 -18.40 -19.87
CA VAL A 141 2.62 -19.35 -18.95
C VAL A 141 3.64 -19.81 -17.89
N PRO A 142 3.33 -19.76 -16.59
CA PRO A 142 4.23 -20.23 -15.54
C PRO A 142 4.59 -21.70 -15.69
N ASP A 143 5.82 -22.07 -15.31
CA ASP A 143 6.32 -23.43 -15.53
C ASP A 143 5.54 -24.48 -14.74
N LEU A 144 5.20 -24.22 -13.47
CA LEU A 144 4.37 -25.13 -12.69
C LEU A 144 2.99 -25.34 -13.33
N SER A 145 2.39 -24.29 -13.89
CA SER A 145 1.11 -24.38 -14.59
C SER A 145 1.20 -25.33 -15.79
N LYS A 146 2.26 -25.22 -16.61
CA LYS A 146 2.52 -26.14 -17.73
C LYS A 146 2.63 -27.58 -17.23
N LEU A 147 3.41 -27.80 -16.17
CA LEU A 147 3.66 -29.12 -15.60
C LEU A 147 2.40 -29.77 -15.02
N ILE A 148 1.58 -29.01 -14.28
CA ILE A 148 0.30 -29.49 -13.73
C ILE A 148 -0.65 -29.88 -14.85
N ILE A 149 -0.77 -29.06 -15.90
CA ILE A 149 -1.64 -29.40 -17.03
C ILE A 149 -1.16 -30.67 -17.72
N LEU A 150 0.14 -30.81 -17.97
CA LEU A 150 0.69 -32.04 -18.55
C LEU A 150 0.42 -33.25 -17.66
N ALA A 151 0.57 -33.13 -16.34
CA ALA A 151 0.37 -34.25 -15.44
C ALA A 151 -1.11 -34.64 -15.29
N VAL A 152 -2.00 -33.66 -15.07
CA VAL A 152 -3.42 -33.89 -14.79
C VAL A 152 -4.24 -34.09 -16.06
N VAL A 153 -4.05 -33.24 -17.08
CA VAL A 153 -4.87 -33.25 -18.31
C VAL A 153 -4.34 -34.24 -19.35
N LYS A 154 -3.03 -34.53 -19.33
CA LYS A 154 -2.41 -35.54 -20.19
C LYS A 154 -2.01 -36.81 -19.46
N GLU A 155 -2.52 -36.97 -18.24
CA GLU A 155 -2.42 -38.19 -17.43
C GLU A 155 -0.99 -38.74 -17.36
N GLN A 156 -0.01 -37.84 -17.26
CA GLN A 156 1.37 -38.26 -17.09
C GLN A 156 1.57 -38.74 -15.65
N SER A 157 2.11 -39.95 -15.49
CA SER A 157 2.41 -40.59 -14.20
C SER A 157 3.63 -39.96 -13.52
N VAL A 158 3.53 -38.66 -13.21
CA VAL A 158 4.55 -37.85 -12.56
C VAL A 158 3.88 -36.86 -11.62
N VAL A 159 4.52 -36.57 -10.49
CA VAL A 159 4.11 -35.47 -9.63
C VAL A 159 4.87 -34.21 -10.05
N PRO A 160 4.20 -33.21 -10.65
CA PRO A 160 4.88 -32.05 -11.20
C PRO A 160 5.45 -31.19 -10.08
N LEU A 161 6.76 -30.99 -10.09
CA LEU A 161 7.48 -30.18 -9.12
C LEU A 161 8.44 -29.21 -9.80
N GLU A 162 8.42 -27.95 -9.37
CA GLU A 162 9.40 -26.96 -9.79
C GLU A 162 10.82 -27.30 -9.29
N ASN A 163 11.84 -26.80 -9.97
CA ASN A 163 13.23 -27.05 -9.61
C ASN A 163 13.56 -26.63 -8.17
N TRP A 164 13.04 -25.48 -7.73
CA TRP A 164 13.26 -25.00 -6.37
C TRP A 164 12.56 -25.91 -5.34
N ALA A 165 11.37 -26.41 -5.67
CA ALA A 165 10.59 -27.29 -4.79
C ALA A 165 11.27 -28.65 -4.65
N GLN A 166 11.72 -29.23 -5.77
CA GLN A 166 12.54 -30.44 -5.77
C GLN A 166 13.82 -30.27 -4.94
N GLY A 167 14.48 -29.11 -5.04
CA GLY A 167 15.65 -28.81 -4.22
C GLY A 167 15.32 -28.73 -2.74
N GLY A 168 14.17 -28.13 -2.38
CA GLY A 168 13.70 -28.06 -1.00
C GLY A 168 13.42 -29.43 -0.41
N LEU A 169 12.74 -30.30 -1.16
CA LEU A 169 12.43 -31.66 -0.73
C LEU A 169 13.68 -32.57 -0.66
N VAL A 170 14.72 -32.31 -1.46
CA VAL A 170 16.01 -32.98 -1.27
C VAL A 170 16.68 -32.52 0.02
N ARG A 171 16.65 -31.22 0.33
CA ARG A 171 17.21 -30.67 1.57
C ARG A 171 16.46 -31.11 2.82
N SER A 172 15.15 -31.35 2.73
CA SER A 172 14.38 -31.94 3.82
C SER A 172 14.66 -33.43 4.02
N GLY A 173 15.34 -34.08 3.07
CA GLY A 173 15.61 -35.52 3.07
C GLY A 173 14.45 -36.38 2.55
N LEU A 174 13.40 -35.77 2.02
CA LEU A 174 12.23 -36.46 1.46
C LEU A 174 12.48 -37.01 0.06
N LEU A 175 13.37 -36.39 -0.72
CA LEU A 175 13.77 -36.86 -2.05
C LEU A 175 15.26 -37.15 -2.11
N SER A 176 15.65 -38.16 -2.90
CA SER A 176 17.06 -38.46 -3.15
C SER A 176 17.71 -37.45 -4.11
N GLY A 177 18.81 -36.83 -3.70
CA GLY A 177 19.62 -35.96 -4.57
C GLY A 177 20.40 -36.68 -5.66
N THR A 178 20.49 -38.02 -5.63
CA THR A 178 21.23 -38.81 -6.63
C THR A 178 20.41 -39.12 -7.88
N LYS A 179 19.09 -38.99 -7.81
CA LYS A 179 18.16 -39.30 -8.90
C LYS A 179 17.91 -38.07 -9.77
N THR A 180 17.65 -38.30 -11.05
CA THR A 180 17.29 -37.22 -11.98
C THR A 180 15.93 -36.62 -11.62
N SER A 181 15.67 -35.38 -12.03
CA SER A 181 14.38 -34.70 -11.80
C SER A 181 13.17 -35.53 -12.28
N PRO A 182 13.14 -36.06 -13.51
CA PRO A 182 12.03 -36.89 -13.97
C PRO A 182 11.85 -38.17 -13.16
N GLN A 183 12.94 -38.83 -12.75
CA GLN A 183 12.84 -40.05 -11.95
C GLN A 183 12.25 -39.77 -10.58
N ARG A 184 12.68 -38.68 -9.92
CA ARG A 184 12.09 -38.27 -8.63
C ARG A 184 10.59 -38.03 -8.70
N GLN A 185 10.13 -37.40 -9.77
CA GLN A 185 8.70 -37.12 -9.96
C GLN A 185 7.88 -38.40 -10.21
N LYS A 186 8.46 -39.39 -10.90
CA LYS A 186 7.84 -40.71 -11.09
C LYS A 186 7.78 -41.51 -9.81
N ASP A 187 8.90 -41.62 -9.09
CA ASP A 187 8.96 -42.33 -7.81
C ASP A 187 7.94 -41.76 -6.82
N LEU A 188 7.83 -40.42 -6.78
CA LEU A 188 6.86 -39.72 -5.94
C LEU A 188 5.41 -40.00 -6.35
N PHE A 189 5.14 -40.14 -7.65
CA PHE A 189 3.81 -40.52 -8.15
C PHE A 189 3.44 -41.94 -7.69
N GLU A 190 4.37 -42.87 -7.78
CA GLU A 190 4.18 -44.26 -7.33
C GLU A 190 3.98 -44.35 -5.80
N GLU A 191 4.72 -43.55 -5.02
CA GLU A 191 4.64 -43.55 -3.55
C GLU A 191 3.35 -42.92 -3.01
N LEU A 192 2.86 -41.86 -3.67
CA LEU A 192 1.65 -41.16 -3.22
C LEU A 192 0.35 -41.90 -3.58
N GLY A 193 0.38 -42.80 -4.56
CA GLY A 193 -0.75 -43.66 -4.92
C GLY A 193 -2.02 -42.87 -5.25
N ASP A 194 -3.08 -43.12 -4.50
CA ASP A 194 -4.44 -42.62 -4.76
C ASP A 194 -4.67 -41.15 -4.35
N ILE A 195 -3.64 -40.45 -3.86
CA ILE A 195 -3.77 -39.04 -3.49
C ILE A 195 -4.03 -38.20 -4.75
N PRO A 196 -5.07 -37.34 -4.77
CA PRO A 196 -5.31 -36.44 -5.90
C PRO A 196 -4.08 -35.61 -6.23
N LEU A 197 -3.66 -35.66 -7.50
CA LEU A 197 -2.37 -35.13 -7.94
C LEU A 197 -2.20 -33.64 -7.63
N VAL A 198 -3.26 -32.85 -7.83
CA VAL A 198 -3.26 -31.41 -7.51
C VAL A 198 -2.99 -31.19 -6.03
N HIS A 199 -3.60 -31.96 -5.14
CA HIS A 199 -3.41 -31.81 -3.69
C HIS A 199 -1.98 -32.16 -3.29
N ALA A 200 -1.43 -33.25 -3.84
CA ALA A 200 -0.04 -33.63 -3.63
C ALA A 200 0.92 -32.52 -4.05
N VAL A 201 0.71 -31.95 -5.25
CA VAL A 201 1.54 -30.87 -5.78
C VAL A 201 1.49 -29.66 -4.86
N LEU A 202 0.30 -29.22 -4.46
CA LEU A 202 0.14 -28.06 -3.60
C LEU A 202 0.78 -28.26 -2.21
N ALA A 203 0.56 -29.42 -1.59
CA ALA A 203 1.13 -29.76 -0.29
C ALA A 203 2.66 -29.85 -0.32
N LEU A 204 3.23 -30.50 -1.34
CA LEU A 204 4.67 -30.68 -1.46
C LEU A 204 5.42 -29.40 -1.82
N HIS A 205 4.82 -28.52 -2.64
CA HIS A 205 5.39 -27.20 -2.87
C HIS A 205 5.38 -26.36 -1.59
N ASP A 206 4.32 -26.45 -0.77
CA ASP A 206 4.29 -25.76 0.52
C ASP A 206 5.38 -26.28 1.47
N GLU A 207 5.51 -27.60 1.58
CA GLU A 207 6.55 -28.21 2.41
C GLU A 207 7.96 -27.84 1.95
N ALA A 208 8.20 -27.80 0.64
CA ALA A 208 9.49 -27.40 0.10
C ALA A 208 9.90 -25.96 0.48
N ARG A 209 8.94 -25.08 0.79
CA ARG A 209 9.22 -23.71 1.24
C ARG A 209 9.82 -23.65 2.64
N ASN A 210 9.61 -24.68 3.45
CA ASN A 210 10.23 -24.80 4.77
C ASN A 210 11.74 -25.08 4.68
N TYR A 211 12.24 -25.45 3.49
CA TYR A 211 13.62 -25.81 3.23
C TYR A 211 14.20 -25.01 2.05
N PRO A 212 14.25 -23.66 2.14
CA PRO A 212 14.75 -22.83 1.05
C PRO A 212 16.24 -23.05 0.81
N ASP A 213 16.73 -22.63 -0.36
CA ASP A 213 18.16 -22.64 -0.64
C ASP A 213 18.87 -21.61 0.27
N PRO A 214 19.91 -21.99 1.02
CA PRO A 214 20.65 -21.06 1.89
C PRO A 214 21.15 -19.80 1.16
N ALA A 215 21.56 -19.92 -0.11
CA ALA A 215 22.03 -18.77 -0.89
C ALA A 215 20.88 -17.78 -1.19
N ILE A 216 19.71 -18.31 -1.53
CA ILE A 216 18.50 -17.50 -1.76
C ILE A 216 18.04 -16.85 -0.46
N GLU A 217 18.11 -17.57 0.67
CA GLU A 217 17.75 -17.03 1.97
C GLU A 217 18.65 -15.85 2.37
N ILE A 218 19.97 -15.99 2.17
CA ILE A 218 20.93 -14.91 2.41
C ILE A 218 20.65 -13.71 1.50
N ALA A 219 20.39 -13.94 0.21
CA ALA A 219 20.04 -12.88 -0.73
C ALA A 219 18.74 -12.16 -0.34
N ARG A 220 17.71 -12.90 0.07
CA ARG A 220 16.43 -12.36 0.53
C ARG A 220 16.61 -11.53 1.80
N LYS A 221 17.39 -12.00 2.78
CA LYS A 221 17.73 -11.24 3.99
C LYS A 221 18.46 -9.95 3.65
N LYS A 222 19.44 -9.99 2.74
CA LYS A 222 20.16 -8.79 2.28
C LYS A 222 19.24 -7.80 1.57
N LYS A 223 18.34 -8.28 0.69
CA LYS A 223 17.34 -7.43 0.01
C LYS A 223 16.38 -6.78 1.02
N ALA A 224 15.82 -7.57 1.94
CA ALA A 224 14.94 -7.06 2.99
C ALA A 224 15.64 -6.05 3.91
N GLU A 225 16.93 -6.27 4.23
CA GLU A 225 17.71 -5.30 5.02
C GLU A 225 17.97 -4.01 4.23
N ALA A 226 18.26 -4.11 2.93
CA ALA A 226 18.43 -2.96 2.04
C ALA A 226 17.13 -2.15 1.89
N GLU A 227 15.99 -2.82 1.70
CA GLU A 227 14.67 -2.19 1.64
C GLU A 227 14.30 -1.52 2.96
N LYS A 228 14.55 -2.17 4.10
CA LYS A 228 14.32 -1.57 5.42
C LYS A 228 15.20 -0.34 5.65
N LYS A 229 16.46 -0.37 5.22
CA LYS A 229 17.37 0.79 5.26
C LYS A 229 16.87 1.92 4.34
N ALA A 230 16.41 1.59 3.13
CA ALA A 230 15.84 2.56 2.19
C ALA A 230 14.56 3.20 2.74
N ALA A 231 13.63 2.40 3.27
CA ALA A 231 12.39 2.86 3.89
C ALA A 231 12.67 3.77 5.10
N LYS A 232 13.64 3.41 5.96
CA LYS A 232 14.03 4.27 7.09
C LYS A 232 14.60 5.61 6.62
N LYS A 233 15.43 5.62 5.58
CA LYS A 233 15.98 6.85 5.00
C LYS A 233 14.89 7.71 4.36
N ALA A 234 13.94 7.11 3.66
CA ALA A 234 12.79 7.81 3.08
C ALA A 234 11.90 8.42 4.17
N ALA A 235 11.60 7.67 5.23
CA ALA A 235 10.81 8.16 6.36
C ALA A 235 11.52 9.30 7.12
N GLU A 236 12.85 9.23 7.29
CA GLU A 236 13.62 10.32 7.89
C GLU A 236 13.61 11.58 7.01
N ALA A 237 13.75 11.43 5.69
CA ALA A 237 13.66 12.54 4.75
C ALA A 237 12.27 13.20 4.80
N ALA A 238 11.20 12.40 4.75
CA ALA A 238 9.83 12.90 4.86
C ALA A 238 9.58 13.62 6.20
N ARG A 239 10.13 13.12 7.31
CA ARG A 239 10.02 13.78 8.62
C ARG A 239 10.78 15.12 8.66
N LYS A 240 11.96 15.20 8.06
CA LYS A 240 12.73 16.47 7.97
C LYS A 240 11.99 17.49 7.11
N GLU A 241 11.40 17.06 6.01
CA GLU A 241 10.62 17.92 5.13
C GLU A 241 9.33 18.41 5.80
N ALA A 242 8.58 17.52 6.45
CA ALA A 242 7.40 17.90 7.24
C ALA A 242 7.75 18.87 8.38
N ALA A 243 8.89 18.67 9.06
CA ALA A 243 9.35 19.59 10.11
C ALA A 243 9.73 20.98 9.54
N ARG A 244 10.32 21.03 8.34
CA ARG A 244 10.62 22.30 7.65
C ARG A 244 9.34 23.04 7.30
N ILE A 245 8.36 22.36 6.71
CA ILE A 245 7.06 22.94 6.35
C ILE A 245 6.36 23.49 7.59
N ALA A 246 6.29 22.71 8.68
CA ALA A 246 5.68 23.16 9.93
C ALA A 246 6.40 24.36 10.58
N ALA A 247 7.73 24.43 10.46
CA ALA A 247 8.51 25.55 10.97
C ALA A 247 8.27 26.83 10.14
N GLU A 248 8.15 26.69 8.82
CA GLU A 248 7.84 27.79 7.90
C GLU A 248 6.42 28.32 8.12
N GLU A 249 5.45 27.42 8.29
CA GLU A 249 4.06 27.78 8.61
C GLU A 249 3.96 28.51 9.95
N LYS A 250 4.67 28.05 11.00
CA LYS A 250 4.75 28.77 12.28
C LYS A 250 5.33 30.17 12.13
N LYS A 251 6.39 30.35 11.34
CA LYS A 251 6.99 31.66 11.06
C LYS A 251 6.03 32.57 10.31
N ALA A 252 5.31 32.05 9.31
CA ALA A 252 4.30 32.79 8.56
C ALA A 252 3.15 33.26 9.48
N ILE A 253 2.64 32.38 10.35
CA ILE A 253 1.59 32.72 11.33
C ILE A 253 2.08 33.80 12.31
N GLU A 254 3.32 33.71 12.78
CA GLU A 254 3.88 34.73 13.70
C GLU A 254 4.06 36.09 13.01
N ALA A 255 4.55 36.08 11.75
CA ALA A 255 4.68 37.29 10.96
C ALA A 255 3.32 37.96 10.71
N GLU A 256 2.29 37.17 10.39
CA GLU A 256 0.94 37.68 10.18
C GLU A 256 0.32 38.23 11.47
N LYS A 257 0.51 37.55 12.61
CA LYS A 257 0.11 38.10 13.93
C LYS A 257 0.77 39.44 14.22
N LYS A 258 2.05 39.61 13.89
CA LYS A 258 2.77 40.89 14.06
C LYS A 258 2.22 41.97 13.12
N ARG A 259 1.89 41.64 11.87
CA ARG A 259 1.26 42.58 10.92
C ARG A 259 -0.11 43.04 11.40
N VAL A 260 -0.99 42.11 11.78
CA VAL A 260 -2.32 42.42 12.32
C VAL A 260 -2.23 43.28 13.59
N ALA A 261 -1.28 43.00 14.48
CA ALA A 261 -1.06 43.83 15.67
C ALA A 261 -0.58 45.25 15.32
N ALA A 262 0.30 45.39 14.34
CA ALA A 262 0.77 46.69 13.87
C ALA A 262 -0.35 47.50 13.19
N GLU A 263 -1.21 46.83 12.42
CA GLU A 263 -2.37 47.44 11.77
C GLU A 263 -3.41 47.91 12.80
N LYS A 264 -3.72 47.10 13.82
CA LYS A 264 -4.58 47.52 14.93
C LYS A 264 -4.06 48.76 15.65
N LYS A 265 -2.74 48.85 15.89
CA LYS A 265 -2.12 50.04 16.50
C LYS A 265 -2.25 51.28 15.60
N LYS A 266 -2.09 51.13 14.29
CA LYS A 266 -2.29 52.24 13.33
C LYS A 266 -3.72 52.74 13.33
N ILE A 267 -4.70 51.83 13.30
CA ILE A 267 -6.13 52.18 13.35
C ILE A 267 -6.48 52.88 14.66
N GLU A 268 -5.93 52.45 15.80
CA GLU A 268 -6.18 53.10 17.09
C GLU A 268 -5.55 54.51 17.15
N ALA A 269 -4.35 54.69 16.61
CA ALA A 269 -3.71 56.00 16.51
C ALA A 269 -4.51 56.96 15.62
N GLU A 270 -5.06 56.47 14.52
CA GLU A 270 -5.90 57.25 13.61
C GLU A 270 -7.24 57.64 14.26
N LYS A 271 -7.87 56.71 15.00
CA LYS A 271 -9.06 57.03 15.83
C LYS A 271 -8.77 58.09 16.89
N LYS A 272 -7.61 58.03 17.57
CA LYS A 272 -7.19 59.06 18.54
C LYS A 272 -6.96 60.42 17.88
N LYS A 273 -6.35 60.46 16.70
CA LYS A 273 -6.19 61.69 15.91
C LYS A 273 -7.55 62.27 15.49
N ALA A 274 -8.46 61.44 14.98
CA ALA A 274 -9.81 61.86 14.61
C ALA A 274 -10.62 62.40 15.81
N ALA A 275 -10.47 61.77 16.99
CA ALA A 275 -11.09 62.25 18.22
C ALA A 275 -10.52 63.60 18.67
N ALA A 276 -9.21 63.81 18.56
CA ALA A 276 -8.57 65.09 18.87
C ALA A 276 -9.04 66.20 17.93
N VAL A 277 -9.17 65.92 16.63
CA VAL A 277 -9.72 66.87 15.63
C VAL A 277 -11.17 67.22 15.96
N LYS A 278 -12.02 66.25 16.30
CA LYS A 278 -13.40 66.51 16.75
C LYS A 278 -13.46 67.37 18.01
N LYS A 279 -12.57 67.13 18.98
CA LYS A 279 -12.50 67.91 20.23
C LYS A 279 -12.03 69.34 19.99
N ALA A 280 -11.06 69.55 19.09
CA ALA A 280 -10.60 70.87 18.66
C ALA A 280 -11.71 71.65 17.94
N ALA A 281 -12.45 70.99 17.04
CA ALA A 281 -13.59 71.60 16.34
C ALA A 281 -14.72 72.00 17.31
N ALA A 282 -15.00 71.19 18.34
CA ALA A 282 -15.99 71.52 19.37
C ALA A 282 -15.56 72.74 20.22
N LEU A 283 -14.28 72.83 20.58
CA LEU A 283 -13.70 73.99 21.28
C LEU A 283 -13.74 75.26 20.43
N ALA A 284 -13.48 75.16 19.13
CA ALA A 284 -13.60 76.29 18.20
C ALA A 284 -15.06 76.80 18.11
N LYS A 285 -16.05 75.89 17.98
CA LYS A 285 -17.47 76.26 18.00
C LYS A 285 -17.88 76.93 19.32
N LYS A 286 -17.37 76.46 20.46
CA LYS A 286 -17.62 77.07 21.78
C LYS A 286 -17.05 78.48 21.89
N LYS A 287 -15.84 78.73 21.37
CA LYS A 287 -15.23 80.07 21.34
C LYS A 287 -16.01 81.05 20.45
N VAL A 288 -16.55 80.60 19.32
CA VAL A 288 -17.41 81.43 18.45
C VAL A 288 -18.74 81.75 19.15
N ALA A 289 -19.34 80.80 19.86
CA ALA A 289 -20.56 81.02 20.62
C ALA A 289 -20.36 81.99 21.80
N ASP A 290 -19.23 81.91 22.52
CA ASP A 290 -18.90 82.84 23.61
C ASP A 290 -18.57 84.25 23.08
N ALA A 291 -17.95 84.37 21.91
CA ALA A 291 -17.74 85.66 21.24
C ALA A 291 -19.07 86.31 20.81
N ALA A 292 -20.01 85.52 20.30
CA ALA A 292 -21.35 85.99 19.97
C ALA A 292 -22.12 86.46 21.22
N ARG A 293 -22.05 85.69 22.33
CA ARG A 293 -22.66 86.08 23.61
C ARG A 293 -22.06 87.36 24.19
N LYS A 294 -20.74 87.57 24.05
CA LYS A 294 -20.08 88.82 24.48
C LYS A 294 -20.52 90.03 23.65
N LYS A 295 -20.76 89.88 22.34
CA LYS A 295 -21.32 90.96 21.51
C LYS A 295 -22.74 91.33 21.93
N VAL A 296 -23.62 90.34 22.17
CA VAL A 296 -24.99 90.57 22.63
C VAL A 296 -25.02 91.21 24.04
N ALA A 297 -24.11 90.82 24.93
CA ALA A 297 -23.98 91.43 26.26
C ALA A 297 -23.47 92.89 26.22
N ALA A 298 -22.55 93.20 25.29
CA ALA A 298 -22.06 94.56 25.08
C ALA A 298 -23.16 95.48 24.50
N GLU A 299 -24.01 94.94 23.64
CA GLU A 299 -25.15 95.65 23.06
C GLU A 299 -26.22 95.94 24.11
N LYS A 300 -26.56 94.96 24.97
CA LYS A 300 -27.45 95.18 26.12
C LYS A 300 -26.90 96.20 27.13
N LYS A 301 -25.57 96.26 27.33
CA LYS A 301 -24.93 97.30 28.18
C LYS A 301 -25.00 98.70 27.56
N LYS A 302 -24.90 98.83 26.23
CA LYS A 302 -25.08 100.12 25.54
C LYS A 302 -26.52 100.63 25.65
N ILE A 303 -27.51 99.74 25.51
CA ILE A 303 -28.93 100.09 25.67
C ILE A 303 -29.24 100.52 27.12
N ALA A 304 -28.64 99.87 28.12
CA ALA A 304 -28.78 100.27 29.53
C ALA A 304 -28.10 101.62 29.85
N ALA A 305 -26.98 101.93 29.20
CA ALA A 305 -26.29 103.22 29.36
C ALA A 305 -27.03 104.38 28.69
N ALA A 306 -27.72 104.14 27.57
CA ALA A 306 -28.59 105.12 26.94
C ALA A 306 -29.78 105.50 27.83
N LYS A 307 -30.47 104.51 28.42
CA LYS A 307 -31.58 104.75 29.36
C LYS A 307 -31.13 105.47 30.65
N LYS A 308 -29.89 105.28 31.09
CA LYS A 308 -29.34 105.95 32.29
C LYS A 308 -28.94 107.41 32.03
N LYS A 309 -28.54 107.76 30.80
CA LYS A 309 -28.28 109.17 30.40
C LYS A 309 -29.57 109.97 30.22
N GLU A 310 -30.64 109.33 29.76
CA GLU A 310 -31.96 109.97 29.64
C GLU A 310 -32.59 110.26 31.03
N ALA A 311 -32.38 109.39 32.01
CA ALA A 311 -32.82 109.62 33.39
C ALA A 311 -32.00 110.70 34.15
N ALA A 312 -30.74 110.95 33.75
CA ALA A 312 -29.89 111.97 34.35
C ALA A 312 -30.18 113.39 33.81
N ALA A 313 -30.72 113.52 32.60
CA ALA A 313 -31.14 114.79 32.02
C ALA A 313 -32.36 115.41 32.75
N LYS A 314 -33.17 114.60 33.44
CA LYS A 314 -34.34 115.07 34.19
C LYS A 314 -34.06 115.50 35.64
N LYS A 315 -32.84 115.29 36.17
CA LYS A 315 -32.53 115.53 37.60
C LYS A 315 -31.63 116.73 37.91
N LYS A 316 -31.19 117.50 36.90
CA LYS A 316 -30.34 118.70 37.10
C LYS A 316 -31.03 120.03 36.75
N VAL A 317 -32.37 120.04 36.66
CA VAL A 317 -33.22 121.25 36.59
C VAL A 317 -33.60 121.76 38.00
N ALA A 318 -33.13 121.12 39.08
CA ALA A 318 -33.45 121.52 40.46
C ALA A 318 -32.19 121.69 41.32
N LYS A 319 -31.47 122.80 41.11
CA LYS A 319 -30.68 123.56 42.11
C LYS A 319 -29.68 124.49 41.40
N LYS A 320 -30.13 125.69 41.05
CA LYS A 320 -29.39 126.96 41.08
C LYS A 320 -30.41 128.08 40.81
N GLU A 321 -31.16 128.40 41.86
CA GLU A 321 -31.19 129.78 42.35
C GLU A 321 -29.91 130.00 43.17
#